data_AF-A0A6N8FWD5-F1
#
_entry.id   AF-A0A6N8FWD5-F1
#
_cell.length_a   1.000
_cell.length_b   1.000
_cell.length_c   1.000
_cell.angle_alpha   90.00
_cell.angle_beta   90.00
_cell.angle_gamma   90.00
#
_symmetry.space_group_name_H-M   'P 1'
#
loop_
_entity.id
_entity.type
_entity.pdbx_description
1 polymer ?
#
loop_
_entity_poly.entity_id
_entity_poly.type
_entity_poly.pdbx_seq_one_letter_code
_entity_poly.pdbx_strand_id
1 'polypeptide(L)'
;MTTIRRKYSLPNCTLFVEGLGDPPNEQSHNVRPVISMLVNAECHIAGAKQPLTGGREFFESLVNTVSGYAQEFLSKVPHPEAHNNDSGLVQLQQIDRSRHRLIVHANEASPSSDPTQVPIAIELTTVQLFDLVEAVDQFFADSQTIPAMSLQLVPVSKRYAGHTPQLTKQAAPAAIGVSSLALAAIAFFFVPIPEVRRPEEPQPQSGSSSGNLVSAITDTEQIATVQQLLYNRINRVWQRSTIPQDLIYRVSTTANGAIVGYRSIDAIASDAIEQTPLPDLLVYPVTTPDAVQEAIAQFRVVFGRNGMLQVTPWQG
;
A
#
# COMPACT_ATOMS: atom_id res chain seq x y z
N MET A 1 -31.61 1.14 -14.01
CA MET A 1 -30.23 1.58 -14.26
C MET A 1 -30.26 2.99 -14.82
N THR A 2 -29.47 3.89 -14.25
CA THR A 2 -29.32 5.28 -14.70
C THR A 2 -27.89 5.51 -15.13
N THR A 3 -27.70 6.33 -16.16
CA THR A 3 -26.37 6.80 -16.58
C THR A 3 -25.87 7.84 -15.59
N ILE A 4 -24.67 7.64 -15.07
CA ILE A 4 -23.99 8.54 -14.13
C ILE A 4 -22.64 8.88 -14.74
N ARG A 5 -22.24 10.16 -14.65
CA ARG A 5 -20.94 10.64 -15.08
C ARG A 5 -20.17 11.23 -13.91
N ARG A 6 -18.91 10.82 -13.77
CA ARG A 6 -17.96 11.37 -12.81
C ARG A 6 -16.90 12.18 -13.52
N LYS A 7 -16.38 13.20 -12.82
CA LYS A 7 -15.37 14.12 -13.31
C LYS A 7 -14.29 14.28 -12.25
N TYR A 8 -13.05 14.04 -12.64
CA TYR A 8 -11.84 14.31 -11.86
C TYR A 8 -11.07 15.41 -12.60
N SER A 9 -10.94 16.59 -11.98
CA SER A 9 -10.55 17.81 -12.68
C SER A 9 -9.26 18.39 -12.07
N LEU A 10 -8.18 18.34 -12.85
CA LEU A 10 -6.87 18.89 -12.55
C LEU A 10 -6.56 20.03 -13.54
N PRO A 11 -5.55 20.88 -13.27
CA PRO A 11 -5.26 22.03 -14.13
C PRO A 11 -4.97 21.68 -15.59
N ASN A 12 -4.24 20.59 -15.85
CA ASN A 12 -3.87 20.17 -17.20
C ASN A 12 -4.46 18.82 -17.64
N CYS A 13 -5.27 18.19 -16.79
CA CYS A 13 -5.94 16.92 -17.07
C CYS A 13 -7.37 16.93 -16.54
N THR A 14 -8.33 16.46 -17.32
CA THR A 14 -9.68 16.17 -16.82
C THR A 14 -10.09 14.77 -17.27
N LEU A 15 -10.38 13.91 -16.30
CA LEU A 15 -10.85 12.55 -16.53
C LEU A 15 -12.36 12.48 -16.29
N PHE A 16 -13.10 12.01 -17.28
CA PHE A 16 -14.51 11.69 -17.18
C PHE A 16 -14.71 10.18 -17.21
N VAL A 17 -15.54 9.69 -16.30
CA VAL A 17 -15.91 8.28 -16.19
C VAL A 17 -17.43 8.20 -16.24
N GLU A 18 -17.96 7.68 -17.35
CA GLU A 18 -19.39 7.48 -17.57
C GLU A 18 -19.72 6.00 -17.44
N GLY A 19 -20.80 5.71 -16.72
CA GLY A 19 -21.22 4.35 -16.51
C GLY A 19 -22.65 4.21 -16.04
N LEU A 20 -23.07 2.96 -15.87
CA LEU A 20 -24.39 2.60 -15.39
C LEU A 20 -24.32 2.30 -13.89
N GLY A 21 -25.35 2.77 -13.19
CA GLY A 21 -25.56 2.49 -11.77
C GLY A 21 -27.04 2.34 -11.44
N ASP A 22 -27.30 2.00 -10.18
CA ASP A 22 -28.65 1.99 -9.66
C ASP A 22 -29.15 3.42 -9.41
N PRO A 23 -30.45 3.67 -9.61
CA PRO A 23 -31.01 4.98 -9.32
C PRO A 23 -30.80 5.31 -7.83
N PRO A 24 -30.55 6.58 -7.49
CA PRO A 24 -30.43 7.00 -6.09
C PRO A 24 -31.68 6.57 -5.33
N ASN A 25 -31.50 5.87 -4.21
CA ASN A 25 -32.60 5.50 -3.36
C ASN A 25 -33.11 6.77 -2.65
N GLU A 26 -34.38 7.15 -2.83
CA GLU A 26 -34.92 8.44 -2.32
C GLU A 26 -34.83 8.56 -0.78
N GLN A 27 -34.65 7.44 -0.09
CA GLN A 27 -34.48 7.35 1.37
C GLN A 27 -33.04 7.62 1.82
N SER A 28 -32.07 7.72 0.91
CA SER A 28 -30.64 7.82 1.17
C SER A 28 -30.08 9.17 0.68
N HIS A 29 -30.51 10.28 1.29
CA HIS A 29 -30.15 11.63 0.86
C HIS A 29 -28.63 11.95 0.85
N ASN A 30 -27.79 11.11 1.47
CA ASN A 30 -26.34 11.36 1.60
C ASN A 30 -25.46 10.34 0.88
N VAL A 31 -26.02 9.34 0.20
CA VAL A 31 -25.23 8.29 -0.47
C VAL A 31 -25.24 8.56 -1.97
N ARG A 32 -24.08 8.96 -2.51
CA ARG A 32 -23.93 9.15 -3.95
C ARG A 32 -24.03 7.79 -4.68
N PRO A 33 -24.72 7.72 -5.83
CA PRO A 33 -24.95 6.47 -6.56
C PRO A 33 -23.66 5.77 -7.01
N VAL A 34 -23.63 4.44 -6.93
CA VAL A 34 -22.49 3.63 -7.37
C VAL A 34 -22.56 3.41 -8.88
N ILE A 35 -21.44 3.58 -9.58
CA ILE A 35 -21.28 3.12 -10.98
C ILE A 35 -20.70 1.71 -10.93
N SER A 36 -21.44 0.72 -11.41
CA SER A 36 -21.01 -0.69 -11.42
C SER A 36 -20.45 -1.14 -12.78
N MET A 37 -20.83 -0.44 -13.87
CA MET A 37 -20.38 -0.76 -15.22
C MET A 37 -19.89 0.50 -15.94
N LEU A 38 -18.65 0.48 -16.45
CA LEU A 38 -18.12 1.53 -17.32
C LEU A 38 -18.78 1.45 -18.70
N VAL A 39 -19.28 2.59 -19.17
CA VAL A 39 -19.77 2.77 -20.55
C VAL A 39 -18.69 3.45 -21.39
N ASN A 40 -18.13 4.54 -20.89
CA ASN A 40 -17.14 5.33 -21.60
C ASN A 40 -16.20 6.06 -20.61
N ALA A 41 -14.94 6.22 -20.99
CA ALA A 41 -13.97 7.04 -20.30
C ALA A 41 -13.38 8.07 -21.27
N GLU A 42 -13.26 9.31 -20.83
CA GLU A 42 -12.69 10.41 -21.62
C GLU A 42 -11.60 11.11 -20.82
N CYS A 43 -10.39 11.21 -21.38
CA CYS A 43 -9.28 11.94 -20.79
C CYS A 43 -8.93 13.15 -21.66
N HIS A 44 -9.09 14.34 -21.09
CA HIS A 44 -8.77 15.61 -21.72
C HIS A 44 -7.44 16.11 -21.19
N ILE A 45 -6.45 16.24 -22.06
CA ILE A 45 -5.15 16.83 -21.74
C ILE A 45 -5.08 18.24 -22.30
N ALA A 46 -4.61 19.20 -21.50
CA ALA A 46 -4.43 20.58 -21.95
C ALA A 46 -3.48 20.64 -23.15
N GLY A 47 -3.91 21.29 -24.24
CA GLY A 47 -3.12 21.41 -25.48
C GLY A 47 -3.22 20.23 -26.44
N ALA A 48 -3.87 19.11 -26.06
CA ALA A 48 -4.20 18.05 -27.00
C ALA A 48 -5.37 18.46 -27.90
N LYS A 49 -5.33 18.07 -29.18
CA LYS A 49 -6.35 18.43 -30.17
C LYS A 49 -7.68 17.71 -29.97
N GLN A 50 -7.64 16.50 -29.42
CA GLN A 50 -8.80 15.65 -29.19
C GLN A 50 -8.65 14.92 -27.86
N PRO A 51 -9.75 14.63 -27.15
CA PRO A 51 -9.71 13.79 -25.97
C PRO A 51 -9.33 12.36 -26.33
N LEU A 52 -8.71 11.66 -25.39
CA LEU A 52 -8.56 10.21 -25.46
C LEU A 52 -9.83 9.58 -24.94
N THR A 53 -10.46 8.73 -25.74
CA THR A 53 -11.78 8.17 -25.41
C THR A 53 -11.81 6.67 -25.64
N GLY A 54 -12.49 5.92 -24.78
CA GLY A 54 -12.70 4.50 -24.98
C GLY A 54 -13.49 3.83 -23.87
N GLY A 55 -13.81 2.55 -24.08
CA GLY A 55 -14.51 1.72 -23.11
C GLY A 55 -13.59 1.15 -22.04
N ARG A 56 -14.01 0.03 -21.45
CA ARG A 56 -13.34 -0.61 -20.31
C ARG A 56 -11.88 -0.96 -20.57
N GLU A 57 -11.58 -1.63 -21.68
CA GLU A 57 -10.21 -2.06 -21.99
C GLU A 57 -9.25 -0.87 -22.19
N PHE A 58 -9.73 0.19 -22.85
CA PHE A 58 -8.95 1.42 -22.98
C PHE A 58 -8.64 2.01 -21.60
N PHE A 59 -9.66 2.11 -20.75
CA PHE A 59 -9.50 2.73 -19.44
C PHE A 59 -8.62 1.89 -18.51
N GLU A 60 -8.77 0.56 -18.50
CA GLU A 60 -7.90 -0.37 -17.77
C GLU A 60 -6.45 -0.27 -18.26
N SER A 61 -6.23 -0.23 -19.58
CA SER A 61 -4.90 -0.03 -20.14
C SER A 61 -4.32 1.33 -19.76
N LEU A 62 -5.13 2.40 -19.78
CA LEU A 62 -4.70 3.74 -19.40
C LEU A 62 -4.23 3.78 -17.94
N VAL A 63 -5.05 3.30 -16.99
CA VAL A 63 -4.70 3.36 -15.56
C VAL A 63 -3.48 2.51 -15.23
N ASN A 64 -3.39 1.30 -15.79
CA ASN A 64 -2.22 0.42 -15.58
C ASN A 64 -0.94 1.04 -16.13
N THR A 65 -0.98 1.56 -17.37
CA THR A 65 0.18 2.17 -18.03
C THR A 65 0.63 3.45 -17.32
N VAL A 66 -0.30 4.32 -16.92
CA VAL A 66 0.02 5.57 -16.22
C VAL A 66 0.68 5.27 -14.87
N SER A 67 0.11 4.37 -14.07
CA SER A 67 0.66 4.03 -12.76
C SER A 67 2.00 3.32 -12.86
N GLY A 68 2.15 2.35 -13.78
CA GLY A 68 3.42 1.65 -14.01
C GLY A 68 4.53 2.58 -14.48
N TYR A 69 4.23 3.48 -15.43
CA TYR A 69 5.19 4.47 -15.88
C TYR A 69 5.58 5.45 -14.77
N ALA A 70 4.62 5.93 -13.98
CA ALA A 70 4.89 6.85 -12.88
C ALA A 70 5.81 6.23 -11.83
N GLN A 71 5.60 4.96 -11.49
CA GLN A 71 6.48 4.23 -10.56
C GLN A 71 7.91 4.16 -11.06
N GLU A 72 8.15 3.81 -12.32
CA GLU A 72 9.48 3.77 -12.91
C GLU A 72 10.12 5.17 -12.96
N PHE A 73 9.36 6.16 -13.45
CA PHE A 73 9.85 7.52 -13.61
C PHE A 73 10.25 8.17 -12.28
N LEU A 74 9.47 7.94 -11.22
CA LEU A 74 9.71 8.46 -9.88
C LEU A 74 10.81 7.68 -9.13
N SER A 75 10.80 6.35 -9.23
CA SER A 75 11.77 5.51 -8.52
C SER A 75 13.16 5.50 -9.17
N LYS A 76 13.27 5.84 -10.46
CA LYS A 76 14.48 5.64 -11.29
C LYS A 76 14.91 4.17 -11.36
N VAL A 77 14.02 3.25 -10.99
CA VAL A 77 14.23 1.81 -11.09
C VAL A 77 13.53 1.32 -12.34
N PRO A 78 14.25 0.69 -13.29
CA PRO A 78 13.62 0.10 -14.46
C PRO A 78 12.55 -0.91 -14.05
N HIS A 79 11.35 -0.77 -14.58
CA HIS A 79 10.25 -1.69 -14.32
C HIS A 79 9.96 -2.47 -15.62
N PRO A 80 10.61 -3.64 -15.82
CA PRO A 80 10.45 -4.41 -17.06
C PRO A 80 9.02 -4.92 -17.25
N GLU A 81 8.24 -5.06 -16.18
CA GLU A 81 6.83 -5.46 -16.24
C GLU A 81 5.93 -4.33 -16.78
N ALA A 82 6.22 -3.05 -16.47
CA ALA A 82 5.54 -1.92 -17.14
C ALA A 82 5.87 -1.82 -18.64
N HIS A 83 6.94 -2.49 -19.07
CA HIS A 83 7.36 -2.56 -20.47
C HIS A 83 6.93 -3.86 -21.18
N ASN A 84 6.36 -4.82 -20.45
CA ASN A 84 5.88 -6.09 -21.01
C ASN A 84 4.56 -5.84 -21.75
N ASN A 85 4.69 -5.20 -22.91
CA ASN A 85 3.63 -4.84 -23.84
C ASN A 85 3.23 -6.06 -24.68
N ASP A 86 2.60 -7.05 -24.05
CA ASP A 86 1.72 -7.94 -24.81
C ASP A 86 0.45 -7.15 -25.13
N SER A 87 0.52 -6.31 -26.18
CA SER A 87 -0.63 -5.69 -26.87
C SER A 87 -1.47 -4.66 -26.09
N GLY A 88 -0.86 -3.83 -25.22
CA GLY A 88 -1.58 -2.77 -24.52
C GLY A 88 -2.10 -1.65 -25.45
N LEU A 89 -3.40 -1.33 -25.35
CA LEU A 89 -4.05 -0.22 -26.09
C LEU A 89 -3.41 1.14 -25.80
N VAL A 90 -2.77 1.30 -24.64
CA VAL A 90 -2.14 2.54 -24.19
C VAL A 90 -0.67 2.32 -23.83
N GLN A 91 0.21 3.14 -24.38
CA GLN A 91 1.65 3.12 -24.10
C GLN A 91 2.12 4.50 -23.62
N LEU A 92 3.08 4.50 -22.70
CA LEU A 92 3.77 5.71 -22.27
C LEU A 92 5.28 5.55 -22.42
N GLN A 93 5.93 6.56 -23.01
CA GLN A 93 7.38 6.55 -23.26
C GLN A 93 8.01 7.85 -22.80
N GLN A 94 9.23 7.77 -22.26
CA GLN A 94 10.02 8.96 -21.95
C GLN A 94 10.73 9.46 -23.22
N ILE A 95 10.49 10.71 -23.62
CA ILE A 95 11.23 11.34 -24.73
C ILE A 95 12.52 11.97 -24.19
N ASP A 96 12.41 12.75 -23.13
CA ASP A 96 13.54 13.37 -22.44
C ASP A 96 13.24 13.57 -20.95
N ARG A 97 14.01 14.41 -20.25
CA ARG A 97 13.85 14.63 -18.80
C ARG A 97 12.48 15.22 -18.41
N SER A 98 11.85 15.98 -19.30
CA SER A 98 10.61 16.71 -19.00
C SER A 98 9.47 16.47 -19.99
N ARG A 99 9.70 15.65 -21.02
CA ARG A 99 8.72 15.30 -22.05
C ARG A 99 8.48 13.80 -22.11
N HIS A 100 7.21 13.47 -22.25
CA HIS A 100 6.68 12.12 -22.29
C HIS A 100 5.76 11.97 -23.49
N ARG A 101 5.59 10.75 -24.00
CA ARG A 101 4.68 10.46 -25.11
C ARG A 101 3.67 9.43 -24.67
N LEU A 102 2.40 9.81 -24.72
CA LEU A 102 1.24 8.94 -24.53
C LEU A 102 0.73 8.52 -25.90
N ILE A 103 0.65 7.22 -26.15
CA ILE A 103 0.20 6.64 -27.41
C ILE A 103 -1.02 5.77 -27.14
N VAL A 104 -2.09 5.99 -27.88
CA VAL A 104 -3.31 5.17 -27.82
C VAL A 104 -3.53 4.53 -29.17
N HIS A 105 -3.53 3.20 -29.18
CA HIS A 105 -3.78 2.36 -30.35
C HIS A 105 -5.28 2.10 -30.50
N ALA A 106 -5.75 1.93 -31.74
CA ALA A 106 -7.13 1.54 -32.00
C ALA A 106 -7.35 0.08 -31.56
N ASN A 107 -8.53 -0.19 -30.99
CA ASN A 107 -8.90 -1.55 -30.60
C ASN A 107 -9.43 -2.32 -31.83
N GLU A 108 -8.69 -3.33 -32.28
CA GLU A 108 -9.04 -4.18 -33.43
C GLU A 108 -10.32 -5.01 -33.23
N ALA A 109 -10.82 -5.14 -31.99
CA ALA A 109 -12.01 -5.93 -31.68
C ALA A 109 -13.36 -5.22 -31.94
N SER A 110 -13.35 -3.97 -32.41
CA SER A 110 -14.60 -3.24 -32.75
C SER A 110 -15.01 -3.51 -34.21
N PRO A 111 -16.22 -4.03 -34.50
CA PRO A 111 -16.65 -4.35 -35.87
C PRO A 111 -16.83 -3.12 -36.79
N SER A 112 -16.59 -1.91 -36.28
CA SER A 112 -16.61 -0.64 -37.01
C SER A 112 -15.23 0.02 -37.15
N SER A 113 -14.13 -0.63 -36.72
CA SER A 113 -12.79 -0.05 -36.86
C SER A 113 -12.31 -0.20 -38.29
N ASP A 114 -12.21 0.94 -38.99
CA ASP A 114 -11.53 1.07 -40.26
C ASP A 114 -10.04 0.71 -40.05
N PRO A 115 -9.45 -0.25 -40.79
CA PRO A 115 -8.06 -0.69 -40.63
C PRO A 115 -7.01 0.42 -40.90
N THR A 116 -7.45 1.65 -41.17
CA THR A 116 -6.62 2.85 -41.38
C THR A 116 -6.50 3.75 -40.15
N GLN A 117 -7.07 3.37 -38.99
CA GLN A 117 -7.05 4.20 -37.79
C GLN A 117 -5.63 4.36 -37.20
N VAL A 118 -5.02 5.51 -37.46
CA VAL A 118 -3.68 5.87 -36.99
C VAL A 118 -3.68 6.03 -35.46
N PRO A 119 -2.67 5.51 -34.74
CA PRO A 119 -2.55 5.69 -33.30
C PRO A 119 -2.50 7.17 -32.92
N ILE A 120 -3.20 7.53 -31.83
CA ILE A 120 -3.22 8.89 -31.31
C ILE A 120 -1.99 9.05 -30.40
N ALA A 121 -1.08 9.96 -30.77
CA ALA A 121 0.08 10.29 -29.96
C ALA A 121 -0.03 11.71 -29.39
N ILE A 122 0.13 11.84 -28.07
CA ILE A 122 0.10 13.10 -27.34
C ILE A 122 1.44 13.27 -26.62
N GLU A 123 2.10 14.41 -26.83
CA GLU A 123 3.26 14.80 -26.03
C GLU A 123 2.80 15.47 -24.74
N LEU A 124 3.31 14.98 -23.60
CA LEU A 124 3.01 15.48 -22.27
C LEU A 124 4.27 16.12 -21.68
N THR A 125 4.09 17.28 -21.05
CA THR A 125 5.05 17.79 -20.07
C THR A 125 4.99 16.95 -18.80
N THR A 126 6.03 16.99 -17.96
CA THR A 126 6.01 16.31 -16.65
C THR A 126 4.89 16.80 -15.74
N VAL A 127 4.49 18.08 -15.85
CA VAL A 127 3.35 18.62 -15.09
C VAL A 127 2.04 17.96 -15.56
N GLN A 128 1.82 17.88 -16.87
CA GLN A 128 0.66 17.17 -17.44
C GLN A 128 0.63 15.68 -17.07
N LEU A 129 1.80 15.03 -17.05
CA LEU A 129 1.92 13.65 -16.60
C LEU A 129 1.47 13.51 -15.13
N PHE A 130 1.92 14.38 -14.24
CA PHE A 130 1.52 14.30 -12.83
C PHE A 130 0.05 14.63 -12.60
N ASP A 131 -0.51 15.59 -13.35
CA ASP A 131 -1.96 15.83 -13.32
C ASP A 131 -2.76 14.61 -13.81
N LEU A 132 -2.22 13.84 -14.77
CA LEU A 132 -2.83 12.59 -15.22
C LEU A 132 -2.73 11.48 -14.16
N VAL A 133 -1.58 11.33 -13.50
CA VAL A 133 -1.40 10.38 -12.39
C VAL A 133 -2.37 10.70 -11.25
N GLU A 134 -2.44 11.97 -10.85
CA GLU A 134 -3.36 12.42 -9.80
C GLU A 134 -4.84 12.18 -10.17
N ALA A 135 -5.22 12.38 -11.43
CA ALA A 135 -6.58 12.08 -11.90
C ALA A 135 -6.92 10.58 -11.77
N VAL A 136 -5.95 9.70 -12.04
CA VAL A 136 -6.10 8.25 -11.87
C VAL A 136 -6.17 7.88 -10.39
N ASP A 137 -5.34 8.49 -9.53
CA ASP A 137 -5.36 8.26 -8.09
C ASP A 137 -6.70 8.72 -7.46
N GLN A 138 -7.23 9.88 -7.87
CA GLN A 138 -8.55 10.34 -7.45
C GLN A 138 -9.68 9.42 -7.90
N PHE A 139 -9.56 8.79 -9.07
CA PHE A 139 -10.50 7.77 -9.51
C PHE A 139 -10.49 6.56 -8.57
N PHE A 140 -9.31 6.01 -8.24
CA PHE A 140 -9.21 4.87 -7.31
C PHE A 140 -9.61 5.21 -5.87
N ALA A 141 -9.47 6.48 -5.46
CA ALA A 141 -9.96 6.95 -4.17
C ALA A 141 -11.50 7.05 -4.11
N ASP A 142 -12.20 7.11 -5.24
CA ASP A 142 -13.65 7.17 -5.32
C ASP A 142 -14.26 5.76 -5.30
N SER A 143 -14.47 5.22 -4.09
CA SER A 143 -15.00 3.86 -3.83
C SER A 143 -16.37 3.58 -4.45
N GLN A 144 -17.07 4.61 -4.94
CA GLN A 144 -18.36 4.47 -5.59
C GLN A 144 -18.23 4.33 -7.12
N THR A 145 -17.02 4.39 -7.67
CA THR A 145 -16.73 4.35 -9.11
C THR A 145 -16.07 3.07 -9.52
N ILE A 146 -16.86 2.20 -10.14
CA ILE A 146 -16.40 0.93 -10.70
C ILE A 146 -15.57 0.20 -9.63
N PRO A 147 -16.18 -0.13 -8.47
CA PRO A 147 -15.46 -0.72 -7.33
C PRO A 147 -14.82 -2.07 -7.67
N ALA A 148 -15.27 -2.73 -8.74
CA ALA A 148 -14.67 -3.95 -9.26
C ALA A 148 -13.32 -3.73 -9.98
N MET A 149 -12.97 -2.49 -10.32
CA MET A 149 -11.69 -2.15 -10.95
C MET A 149 -10.64 -1.89 -9.86
N SER A 150 -9.61 -2.73 -9.83
CA SER A 150 -8.49 -2.60 -8.91
C SER A 150 -7.17 -2.49 -9.66
N LEU A 151 -6.29 -1.64 -9.16
CA LEU A 151 -4.94 -1.47 -9.67
C LEU A 151 -3.99 -2.39 -8.91
N GLN A 152 -3.42 -3.39 -9.57
CA GLN A 152 -2.42 -4.27 -8.95
C GLN A 152 -1.04 -3.62 -9.05
N LEU A 153 -0.75 -2.68 -8.14
CA LEU A 153 0.58 -2.09 -8.05
C LEU A 153 1.55 -3.07 -7.39
N VAL A 154 2.39 -3.73 -8.18
CA VAL A 154 3.44 -4.61 -7.66
C VAL A 154 4.65 -3.76 -7.26
N PRO A 155 5.14 -3.84 -6.01
CA PRO A 155 6.32 -3.10 -5.61
C PRO A 155 7.54 -3.54 -6.43
N VAL A 156 8.23 -2.58 -7.04
CA VAL A 156 9.40 -2.85 -7.89
C VAL A 156 10.47 -3.55 -7.06
N SER A 157 10.89 -4.74 -7.50
CA SER A 157 11.83 -5.55 -6.72
C SER A 157 13.18 -4.83 -6.55
N LYS A 158 13.75 -4.90 -5.34
CA LYS A 158 15.08 -4.31 -5.05
C LYS A 158 16.21 -4.87 -5.94
N ARG A 159 15.98 -5.99 -6.63
CA ARG A 159 16.96 -6.56 -7.58
C ARG A 159 17.11 -5.69 -8.84
N TYR A 160 16.09 -4.90 -9.18
CA TYR A 160 16.12 -3.97 -10.30
C TYR A 160 16.62 -2.57 -9.90
N ALA A 161 16.64 -2.26 -8.60
CA ALA A 161 17.21 -1.03 -8.05
C ALA A 161 18.75 -1.09 -8.09
N GLY A 162 19.31 -1.09 -9.31
CA GLY A 162 20.70 -0.89 -9.68
C GLY A 162 21.80 -1.36 -8.72
N HIS A 163 22.53 -2.40 -9.13
CA HIS A 163 23.99 -2.39 -8.95
C HIS A 163 24.56 -1.17 -9.70
N THR A 164 24.72 -0.04 -9.01
CA THR A 164 25.54 1.06 -9.51
C THR A 164 26.99 0.58 -9.66
N PRO A 165 27.64 0.74 -10.84
CA PRO A 165 29.05 0.43 -11.00
C PRO A 165 29.92 1.51 -10.32
N GLN A 166 29.94 1.51 -8.99
CA GLN A 166 30.93 2.25 -8.18
C GLN A 166 31.59 1.37 -7.11
N LEU A 167 31.35 0.05 -7.13
CA LEU A 167 31.98 -0.90 -6.20
C LEU A 167 33.47 -1.19 -6.48
N THR A 168 34.07 -0.60 -7.52
CA THR A 168 35.52 -0.71 -7.76
C THR A 168 36.37 0.36 -7.06
N LYS A 169 35.78 1.30 -6.29
CA LYS A 169 36.54 2.29 -5.49
C LYS A 169 36.18 2.38 -4.00
N GLN A 170 35.49 1.40 -3.44
CA GLN A 170 35.09 1.40 -2.02
C GLN A 170 35.74 0.29 -1.17
N ALA A 171 36.94 -0.17 -1.54
CA ALA A 171 37.74 -1.07 -0.70
C ALA A 171 38.71 -0.34 0.26
N ALA A 172 38.64 0.99 0.38
CA ALA A 172 39.49 1.76 1.29
C ALA A 172 39.13 1.62 2.79
N PRO A 173 37.85 1.54 3.23
CA PRO A 173 37.52 1.55 4.66
C PRO A 173 37.83 0.22 5.37
N ALA A 174 37.78 -0.90 4.65
CA ALA A 174 38.00 -2.22 5.24
C ALA A 174 39.47 -2.49 5.62
N ALA A 175 40.42 -1.81 5.00
CA ALA A 175 41.85 -2.00 5.28
C ALA A 175 42.32 -1.31 6.57
N ILE A 176 41.59 -0.29 7.06
CA ILE A 176 41.99 0.47 8.26
C ILE A 176 41.50 -0.20 9.56
N GLY A 177 40.37 -0.91 9.53
CA GLY A 177 39.80 -1.51 10.75
C GLY A 177 40.54 -2.75 11.28
N VAL A 178 41.23 -3.49 10.41
CA VAL A 178 41.93 -4.73 10.82
C VAL A 178 43.23 -4.44 11.56
N SER A 179 43.92 -3.33 11.25
CA SER A 179 45.18 -2.98 11.88
C SER A 179 45.02 -2.41 13.31
N SER A 180 43.92 -1.70 13.61
CA SER A 180 43.69 -1.13 14.95
C SER A 180 43.37 -2.19 16.02
N LEU A 181 42.71 -3.30 15.65
CA LEU A 181 42.31 -4.34 16.61
C LEU A 181 43.51 -5.17 17.09
N ALA A 182 44.50 -5.43 16.22
CA ALA A 182 45.69 -6.18 16.58
C ALA A 182 46.58 -5.45 17.62
N LEU A 183 46.71 -4.12 17.51
CA LEU A 183 47.48 -3.33 18.47
C LEU A 183 46.79 -3.22 19.85
N ALA A 184 45.46 -3.11 19.88
CA ALA A 184 44.71 -3.05 21.14
C ALA A 184 44.80 -4.38 21.94
N ALA A 185 44.76 -5.54 21.26
CA ALA A 185 44.84 -6.84 21.91
C ALA A 185 46.19 -7.07 22.65
N ILE A 186 47.30 -6.59 22.08
CA ILE A 186 48.62 -6.69 22.72
C ILE A 186 48.70 -5.79 23.96
N ALA A 187 48.14 -4.56 23.89
CA ALA A 187 48.16 -3.64 25.02
C ALA A 187 47.40 -4.18 26.23
N PHE A 188 46.23 -4.82 26.02
CA PHE A 188 45.44 -5.38 27.13
C PHE A 188 46.03 -6.65 27.76
N PHE A 189 46.99 -7.33 27.13
CA PHE A 189 47.68 -8.47 27.75
C PHE A 189 48.62 -8.07 28.90
N PHE A 190 49.15 -6.84 28.87
CA PHE A 190 50.06 -6.33 29.90
C PHE A 190 49.38 -5.45 30.95
N VAL A 191 48.06 -5.23 30.87
CA VAL A 191 47.32 -4.50 31.89
C VAL A 191 46.99 -5.48 33.03
N PRO A 192 47.49 -5.24 34.27
CA PRO A 192 47.15 -6.07 35.41
C PRO A 192 45.64 -6.05 35.64
N ILE A 193 45.04 -7.22 35.79
CA ILE A 193 43.60 -7.39 35.98
C ILE A 193 43.20 -6.60 37.25
N PRO A 194 42.35 -5.56 37.14
CA PRO A 194 41.98 -4.76 38.29
C PRO A 194 41.12 -5.57 39.26
N GLU A 195 41.39 -5.45 40.56
CA GLU A 195 40.57 -6.09 41.60
C GLU A 195 39.13 -5.54 41.56
N VAL A 196 38.17 -6.46 41.40
CA VAL A 196 36.75 -6.17 41.38
C VAL A 196 36.30 -5.74 42.79
N ARG A 197 36.34 -4.44 43.08
CA ARG A 197 35.58 -3.88 44.20
C ARG A 197 34.11 -3.90 43.81
N ARG A 198 33.29 -4.62 44.59
CA ARG A 198 31.84 -4.67 44.39
C ARG A 198 31.29 -3.24 44.51
N PRO A 199 30.72 -2.64 43.43
CA PRO A 199 30.20 -1.29 43.48
C PRO A 199 29.04 -1.20 44.46
N GLU A 200 29.04 -0.14 45.27
CA GLU A 200 27.88 0.26 46.05
C GLU A 200 26.78 0.74 45.09
N GLU A 201 25.56 0.26 45.31
CA GLU A 201 24.48 0.25 44.34
C GLU A 201 24.02 1.67 43.96
N PRO A 202 24.21 2.12 42.70
CA PRO A 202 23.75 3.42 42.26
C PRO A 202 22.27 3.40 41.90
N GLN A 203 21.53 4.37 42.43
CA GLN A 203 20.15 4.69 42.03
C GLN A 203 20.03 4.89 40.51
N PRO A 204 18.95 4.40 39.87
CA PRO A 204 18.77 4.53 38.43
C PRO A 204 18.35 5.96 38.05
N GLN A 205 19.25 6.67 37.36
CA GLN A 205 18.89 7.79 36.49
C GLN A 205 19.11 7.38 35.04
N SER A 206 18.00 7.15 34.34
CA SER A 206 17.96 6.91 32.89
C SER A 206 17.43 8.16 32.20
N GLY A 207 18.26 8.82 31.39
CA GLY A 207 17.86 9.67 30.27
C GLY A 207 18.50 9.09 29.01
N SER A 208 17.75 8.37 28.16
CA SER A 208 16.92 8.86 27.07
C SER A 208 17.71 9.23 25.80
N SER A 209 17.64 8.36 24.80
CA SER A 209 17.81 8.71 23.39
C SER A 209 16.81 7.93 22.53
N SER A 210 15.62 8.53 22.43
CA SER A 210 14.73 8.65 21.28
C SER A 210 14.79 7.60 20.16
N GLY A 211 13.84 6.66 20.21
CA GLY A 211 13.19 6.10 19.02
C GLY A 211 11.70 6.42 19.14
N ASN A 212 11.05 6.85 18.05
CA ASN A 212 9.61 7.12 18.01
C ASN A 212 8.84 5.85 18.37
N LEU A 213 8.42 5.75 19.63
CA LEU A 213 7.63 4.65 20.17
C LEU A 213 6.16 5.08 20.13
N VAL A 214 5.37 4.38 19.30
CA VAL A 214 4.03 4.04 19.77
C VAL A 214 4.26 3.25 21.05
N SER A 215 3.76 3.74 22.18
CA SER A 215 4.01 3.12 23.48
C SER A 215 3.58 1.65 23.41
N ALA A 216 4.51 0.72 23.58
CA ALA A 216 4.18 -0.70 23.59
C ALA A 216 3.73 -1.06 25.01
N ILE A 217 2.65 -1.83 25.15
CA ILE A 217 2.27 -2.40 26.44
C ILE A 217 3.29 -3.51 26.76
N THR A 218 4.19 -3.26 27.72
CA THR A 218 5.29 -4.18 28.09
C THR A 218 5.04 -4.94 29.40
N ASP A 219 4.00 -4.60 30.14
CA ASP A 219 3.66 -5.26 31.41
C ASP A 219 2.91 -6.58 31.16
N THR A 220 3.46 -7.69 31.66
CA THR A 220 2.93 -9.05 31.49
C THR A 220 1.49 -9.21 32.00
N GLU A 221 1.15 -8.58 33.15
CA GLU A 221 -0.21 -8.63 33.72
C GLU A 221 -1.20 -7.86 32.83
N GLN A 222 -0.75 -6.73 32.26
CA GLN A 222 -1.55 -5.95 31.31
C GLN A 222 -1.72 -6.70 29.99
N ILE A 223 -0.68 -7.35 29.48
CA ILE A 223 -0.76 -8.17 28.26
C ILE A 223 -1.77 -9.31 28.44
N ALA A 224 -1.74 -10.02 29.58
CA ALA A 224 -2.69 -11.09 29.89
C ALA A 224 -4.13 -10.58 29.97
N THR A 225 -4.34 -9.41 30.58
CA THR A 225 -5.65 -8.75 30.66
C THR A 225 -6.17 -8.37 29.27
N VAL A 226 -5.33 -7.72 28.45
CA VAL A 226 -5.70 -7.33 27.08
C VAL A 226 -5.96 -8.55 26.20
N GLN A 227 -5.20 -9.65 26.38
CA GLN A 227 -5.43 -10.91 25.69
C GLN A 227 -6.84 -11.46 25.96
N GLN A 228 -7.27 -11.46 27.24
CA GLN A 228 -8.61 -11.91 27.62
C GLN A 228 -9.71 -11.00 27.05
N LEU A 229 -9.52 -9.69 27.09
CA LEU A 229 -10.46 -8.73 26.51
C LEU A 229 -10.62 -8.95 25.00
N LEU A 230 -9.50 -9.11 24.28
CA LEU A 230 -9.49 -9.37 22.85
C LEU A 230 -10.20 -10.70 22.51
N TYR A 231 -9.86 -11.77 23.23
CA TYR A 231 -10.52 -13.07 23.06
C TYR A 231 -12.04 -12.96 23.23
N ASN A 232 -12.50 -12.35 24.33
CA ASN A 232 -13.92 -12.20 24.61
C ASN A 232 -14.64 -11.35 23.56
N ARG A 233 -13.99 -10.29 23.07
CA ARG A 233 -14.55 -9.40 22.05
C ARG A 233 -14.77 -10.12 20.72
N ILE A 234 -13.76 -10.85 20.25
CA ILE A 234 -13.86 -11.63 19.01
C ILE A 234 -14.87 -12.77 19.18
N ASN A 235 -14.78 -13.54 20.27
CA ASN A 235 -15.63 -14.70 20.52
C ASN A 235 -17.14 -14.35 20.60
N ARG A 236 -17.50 -13.13 21.02
CA ARG A 236 -18.90 -12.69 21.09
C ARG A 236 -19.57 -12.60 19.73
N VAL A 237 -18.83 -12.15 18.71
CA VAL A 237 -19.35 -11.97 17.35
C VAL A 237 -18.95 -13.11 16.42
N TRP A 238 -18.02 -13.96 16.85
CA TRP A 238 -17.57 -15.11 16.09
C TRP A 238 -18.67 -16.17 16.00
N GLN A 239 -19.38 -16.17 14.88
CA GLN A 239 -20.20 -17.29 14.47
C GLN A 239 -19.25 -18.42 14.12
N ARG A 240 -19.35 -19.57 14.81
CA ARG A 240 -18.48 -20.73 14.60
C ARG A 240 -18.75 -21.35 13.24
N SER A 241 -18.24 -20.69 12.21
CA SER A 241 -18.35 -21.08 10.81
C SER A 241 -17.31 -22.16 10.50
N THR A 242 -17.69 -23.10 9.64
CA THR A 242 -16.75 -24.10 9.12
C THR A 242 -15.82 -23.42 8.13
N ILE A 243 -14.58 -23.17 8.53
CA ILE A 243 -13.54 -22.64 7.65
C ILE A 243 -12.74 -23.81 7.08
N PRO A 244 -12.37 -23.82 5.78
CA PRO A 244 -11.61 -24.91 5.18
C PRO A 244 -10.23 -25.15 5.82
N GLN A 245 -9.65 -24.13 6.44
CA GLN A 245 -8.30 -24.13 6.98
C GLN A 245 -8.12 -23.01 8.01
N ASP A 246 -7.06 -23.10 8.80
CA ASP A 246 -6.85 -22.16 9.91
C ASP A 246 -6.41 -20.80 9.34
N LEU A 247 -7.12 -19.73 9.71
CA LEU A 247 -6.81 -18.37 9.25
C LEU A 247 -6.03 -17.64 10.34
N ILE A 248 -4.83 -17.15 10.00
CA ILE A 248 -3.90 -16.54 10.97
C ILE A 248 -3.78 -15.04 10.71
N TYR A 249 -4.05 -14.25 11.76
CA TYR A 249 -3.95 -12.80 11.73
C TYR A 249 -3.05 -12.27 12.84
N ARG A 250 -2.36 -11.17 12.56
CA ARG A 250 -1.75 -10.31 13.58
C ARG A 250 -2.71 -9.16 13.85
N VAL A 251 -3.15 -9.03 15.09
CA VAL A 251 -4.12 -8.03 15.54
C VAL A 251 -3.44 -7.07 16.50
N SER A 252 -3.60 -5.77 16.26
CA SER A 252 -3.12 -4.70 17.14
C SER A 252 -4.28 -4.15 17.94
N THR A 253 -4.11 -4.09 19.26
CA THR A 253 -5.13 -3.64 20.19
C THR A 253 -4.61 -2.59 21.15
N THR A 254 -5.47 -1.71 21.63
CA THR A 254 -5.14 -0.78 22.72
C THR A 254 -5.32 -1.43 24.09
N ALA A 255 -4.96 -0.74 25.18
CA ALA A 255 -5.06 -1.24 26.55
C ALA A 255 -6.49 -1.62 26.99
N ASN A 256 -7.53 -1.12 26.30
CA ASN A 256 -8.92 -1.47 26.58
C ASN A 256 -9.45 -2.64 25.72
N GLY A 257 -8.59 -3.26 24.90
CA GLY A 257 -8.97 -4.33 23.98
C GLY A 257 -9.64 -3.86 22.69
N ALA A 258 -9.59 -2.56 22.37
CA ALA A 258 -10.05 -2.06 21.08
C ALA A 258 -9.11 -2.50 19.95
N ILE A 259 -9.64 -3.13 18.90
CA ILE A 259 -8.86 -3.50 17.71
C ILE A 259 -8.67 -2.25 16.86
N VAL A 260 -7.41 -1.81 16.71
CA VAL A 260 -7.03 -0.63 15.92
C VAL A 260 -6.36 -0.98 14.60
N GLY A 261 -6.08 -2.28 14.39
CA GLY A 261 -5.57 -2.78 13.13
C GLY A 261 -5.44 -4.29 13.12
N TYR A 262 -5.50 -4.90 11.95
CA TYR A 262 -5.17 -6.30 11.75
C TYR A 262 -4.47 -6.50 10.41
N ARG A 263 -3.73 -7.60 10.28
CA ARG A 263 -3.05 -8.03 9.05
C ARG A 263 -3.08 -9.55 8.95
N SER A 264 -3.38 -10.08 7.76
CA SER A 264 -3.23 -11.51 7.45
C SER A 264 -1.76 -11.93 7.45
N ILE A 265 -1.47 -13.12 7.96
CA ILE A 265 -0.11 -13.68 7.96
C ILE A 265 0.16 -14.52 6.70
N ASP A 266 -0.87 -15.12 6.12
CA ASP A 266 -0.80 -15.91 4.89
C ASP A 266 -1.85 -15.49 3.86
N ALA A 267 -1.66 -15.93 2.61
CA ALA A 267 -2.56 -15.63 1.49
C ALA A 267 -3.98 -16.15 1.75
N ILE A 268 -4.06 -17.31 2.39
CA ILE A 268 -5.30 -17.97 2.78
C ILE A 268 -6.16 -17.08 3.70
N ALA A 269 -5.57 -16.52 4.75
CA ALA A 269 -6.24 -15.57 5.63
C ALA A 269 -6.57 -14.26 4.91
N SER A 270 -5.78 -13.86 3.92
CA SER A 270 -6.11 -12.69 3.09
C SER A 270 -7.39 -12.90 2.29
N ASP A 271 -7.52 -14.05 1.61
CA ASP A 271 -8.66 -14.38 0.76
C ASP A 271 -9.95 -14.62 1.56
N ALA A 272 -9.81 -15.07 2.81
CA ALA A 272 -10.92 -15.41 3.69
C ALA A 272 -11.24 -14.33 4.74
N ILE A 273 -10.77 -13.09 4.57
CA ILE A 273 -10.96 -12.03 5.56
C ILE A 273 -12.44 -11.74 5.84
N GLU A 274 -13.28 -11.76 4.80
CA GLU A 274 -14.73 -11.54 4.87
C GLU A 274 -15.46 -12.65 5.65
N GLN A 275 -14.81 -13.80 5.86
CA GLN A 275 -15.33 -14.90 6.67
C GLN A 275 -14.99 -14.73 8.16
N THR A 276 -14.28 -13.67 8.54
CA THR A 276 -13.90 -13.37 9.92
C THR A 276 -14.62 -12.12 10.43
N PRO A 277 -14.77 -11.94 11.75
CA PRO A 277 -15.44 -10.77 12.32
C PRO A 277 -14.47 -9.60 12.49
N LEU A 278 -13.20 -9.73 12.07
CA LEU A 278 -12.18 -8.70 12.26
C LEU A 278 -12.51 -7.37 11.56
N PRO A 279 -13.06 -7.34 10.32
CA PRO A 279 -13.44 -6.09 9.67
C PRO A 279 -14.46 -5.28 10.48
N ASP A 280 -15.46 -5.96 11.04
CA ASP A 280 -16.54 -5.33 11.81
C ASP A 280 -16.11 -4.84 13.20
N LEU A 281 -14.99 -5.36 13.71
CA LEU A 281 -14.47 -5.02 15.03
C LEU A 281 -13.43 -3.89 15.01
N LEU A 282 -13.03 -3.43 13.82
CA LEU A 282 -12.00 -2.42 13.64
C LEU A 282 -12.50 -1.03 14.09
N VAL A 283 -11.73 -0.40 14.98
CA VAL A 283 -11.99 0.94 15.50
C VAL A 283 -10.88 1.85 15.04
N TYR A 284 -11.23 2.85 14.23
CA TYR A 284 -10.30 3.89 13.82
C TYR A 284 -10.23 4.97 14.90
N PRO A 285 -9.05 5.28 15.44
CA PRO A 285 -8.91 6.38 16.37
C PRO A 285 -9.23 7.71 15.66
N VAL A 286 -9.96 8.59 16.32
CA VAL A 286 -10.27 9.92 15.79
C VAL A 286 -9.00 10.77 15.89
N THR A 287 -8.42 11.15 14.76
CA THR A 287 -7.24 12.03 14.68
C THR A 287 -7.63 13.45 15.07
N THR A 288 -7.59 13.74 16.37
CA THR A 288 -7.59 15.12 16.88
C THR A 288 -6.15 15.55 17.18
N PRO A 289 -5.78 16.82 17.00
CA PRO A 289 -4.42 17.31 17.25
C PRO A 289 -3.90 17.05 18.68
N ASP A 290 -4.81 16.82 19.63
CA ASP A 290 -4.52 16.54 21.04
C ASP A 290 -4.67 15.04 21.41
N ALA A 291 -4.81 14.14 20.43
CA ALA A 291 -4.99 12.71 20.69
C ALA A 291 -3.73 12.11 21.32
N VAL A 292 -3.83 11.72 22.59
CA VAL A 292 -2.79 10.97 23.31
C VAL A 292 -2.54 9.66 22.56
N GLN A 293 -1.29 9.42 22.18
CA GLN A 293 -0.90 8.20 21.49
C GLN A 293 -1.08 6.99 22.43
N GLU A 294 -2.18 6.24 22.26
CA GLU A 294 -2.51 5.10 23.10
C GLU A 294 -1.49 3.97 22.94
N ALA A 295 -1.19 3.31 24.07
CA ALA A 295 -0.30 2.17 24.07
C ALA A 295 -0.97 0.97 23.37
N ILE A 296 -0.22 0.29 22.50
CA ILE A 296 -0.71 -0.87 21.74
C ILE A 296 -0.01 -2.17 22.14
N ALA A 297 -0.78 -3.25 22.15
CA ALA A 297 -0.32 -4.63 22.23
C ALA A 297 -0.65 -5.36 20.92
N GLN A 298 0.09 -6.43 20.64
CA GLN A 298 -0.10 -7.22 19.42
C GLN A 298 -0.29 -8.69 19.75
N PHE A 299 -1.24 -9.30 19.06
CA PHE A 299 -1.65 -10.68 19.28
C PHE A 299 -1.69 -11.45 17.96
N ARG A 300 -1.35 -12.73 18.04
CA ARG A 300 -1.63 -13.72 17.00
C ARG A 300 -3.03 -14.28 17.26
N VAL A 301 -3.92 -14.10 16.29
CA VAL A 301 -5.30 -14.60 16.32
C VAL A 301 -5.44 -15.69 15.27
N VAL A 302 -5.93 -16.86 15.67
CA VAL A 302 -6.16 -18.00 14.79
C VAL A 302 -7.64 -18.37 14.83
N PHE A 303 -8.26 -18.35 13.66
CA PHE A 303 -9.60 -18.92 13.44
C PHE A 303 -9.42 -20.32 12.87
N GLY A 304 -9.57 -21.33 13.72
CA GLY A 304 -9.36 -22.73 13.36
C GLY A 304 -10.52 -23.31 12.55
N ARG A 305 -10.22 -24.30 11.71
CA ARG A 305 -11.18 -25.04 10.88
C ARG A 305 -12.37 -25.66 11.61
N ASN A 306 -12.22 -25.92 12.91
CA ASN A 306 -13.24 -26.49 13.80
C ASN A 306 -14.03 -25.40 14.55
N GLY A 307 -13.93 -24.14 14.14
CA GLY A 307 -14.53 -23.00 14.82
C GLY A 307 -13.82 -22.58 16.10
N MET A 308 -12.64 -23.14 16.41
CA MET A 308 -11.84 -22.76 17.57
C MET A 308 -11.17 -21.40 17.35
N LEU A 309 -11.39 -20.47 18.27
CA LEU A 309 -10.65 -19.21 18.33
C LEU A 309 -9.45 -19.38 19.27
N GLN A 310 -8.26 -19.00 18.81
CA GLN A 310 -7.07 -18.89 19.66
C GLN A 310 -6.50 -17.47 19.57
N VAL A 311 -6.12 -16.92 20.73
CA VAL A 311 -5.48 -15.61 20.83
C VAL A 311 -4.25 -15.76 21.72
N THR A 312 -3.08 -15.49 21.18
CA THR A 312 -1.79 -15.55 21.90
C THR A 312 -1.02 -14.24 21.74
N PRO A 313 -0.21 -13.82 22.72
CA PRO A 313 0.70 -12.69 22.54
C PRO A 313 1.61 -12.89 21.31
N TRP A 314 1.90 -11.81 20.58
CA TRP A 314 2.78 -11.88 19.41
C TRP A 314 4.25 -12.07 19.80
N GLN A 315 4.65 -11.44 20.91
CA GLN A 315 5.94 -11.70 21.57
C GLN A 315 5.69 -12.79 22.62
N GLY A 316 6.12 -14.00 22.31
CA GLY A 316 6.19 -15.12 23.24
C GLY A 316 7.63 -15.50 23.47
#